data_AF-A0AAI9C1L3-F1
#
_entry.id   AF-A0AAI9C1L3-F1
#
_cell.length_a   1.000
_cell.length_b   1.000
_cell.length_c   1.000
_cell.angle_alpha   90.00
_cell.angle_beta   90.00
_cell.angle_gamma   90.00
#
_symmetry.space_group_name_H-M   'P 1'
#
loop_
_entity.id
_entity.type
_entity.pdbx_description
1 polymer ?
#
loop_
_entity_poly.entity_id
_entity_poly.type
_entity_poly.pdbx_seq_one_letter_code
_entity_poly.pdbx_strand_id
1 'polypeptide(L)'
;MTGLRVRATRRGYFGQERAVGDEFEIASKEQLGSWMEQIGGKAVAEKSAPPADPFLARNADLIKADLAGLEVEQLVAYREQEAAAEKPRKGVIEAIDAAVAEKSANA
;
A
#
# COMPACT_ATOMS: atom_id res chain seq x y z
N MET A 1 3.18 -0.10 -33.53
CA MET A 1 4.04 0.86 -32.80
C MET A 1 3.30 1.21 -31.51
N THR A 2 3.73 0.68 -30.38
CA THR A 2 3.11 0.96 -29.07
C THR A 2 3.93 2.02 -28.37
N GLY A 3 3.56 3.29 -28.54
CA GLY A 3 4.13 4.37 -27.76
C GLY A 3 3.69 4.30 -26.29
N LEU A 4 4.52 4.83 -25.40
CA LEU A 4 4.27 4.92 -23.97
C LEU A 4 3.61 6.26 -23.68
N ARG A 5 2.41 6.24 -23.10
CA ARG A 5 1.77 7.46 -22.60
C ARG A 5 2.45 7.95 -21.34
N VAL A 6 2.68 9.25 -21.24
CA VAL A 6 3.34 9.92 -20.13
C VAL A 6 2.65 11.23 -19.79
N ARG A 7 2.80 11.68 -18.53
CA ARG A 7 2.34 12.93 -17.96
C ARG A 7 3.54 13.81 -17.67
N ALA A 8 3.47 15.08 -18.00
CA ALA A 8 4.42 16.06 -17.47
C ALA A 8 4.17 16.30 -15.97
N THR A 9 5.16 16.02 -15.13
CA THR A 9 5.17 16.33 -13.69
C THR A 9 5.79 17.71 -13.41
N ARG A 10 6.60 18.21 -14.34
CA ARG A 10 7.17 19.57 -14.33
C ARG A 10 7.03 20.19 -15.71
N ARG A 11 7.15 21.53 -15.80
CA ARG A 11 7.24 22.19 -17.10
C ARG A 11 8.48 21.70 -17.84
N GLY A 12 8.32 21.35 -19.10
CA GLY A 12 9.41 20.84 -19.93
C GLY A 12 9.08 20.93 -21.41
N TYR A 13 10.05 20.61 -22.26
CA TYR A 13 9.90 20.66 -23.70
C TYR A 13 9.96 19.25 -24.30
N PHE A 14 8.88 18.85 -24.98
CA PHE A 14 8.83 17.62 -25.76
C PHE A 14 8.02 17.85 -27.04
N GLY A 15 8.72 18.18 -28.14
CA GLY A 15 8.14 18.65 -29.40
C GLY A 15 7.52 20.04 -29.33
N GLN A 16 6.89 20.37 -28.20
CA GLN A 16 6.36 21.67 -27.79
C GLN A 16 6.53 21.85 -26.28
N GLU A 17 6.32 23.06 -25.79
CA GLU A 17 6.26 23.33 -24.34
C GLU A 17 5.07 22.58 -23.72
N ARG A 18 5.33 21.84 -22.64
CA ARG A 18 4.35 21.05 -21.91
C ARG A 18 4.21 21.60 -20.49
N ALA A 19 2.98 21.86 -20.09
CA ALA A 19 2.67 22.28 -18.73
C ALA A 19 2.58 21.07 -17.79
N VAL A 20 2.64 21.31 -16.49
CA VAL A 20 2.40 20.25 -15.50
C VAL A 20 0.98 19.72 -15.69
N GLY A 21 0.84 18.41 -15.88
CA GLY A 21 -0.44 17.78 -16.17
C GLY A 21 -0.66 17.43 -17.64
N ASP A 22 0.14 17.95 -18.57
CA ASP A 22 0.04 17.58 -19.98
C ASP A 22 0.33 16.10 -20.20
N GLU A 23 -0.54 15.43 -20.94
CA GLU A 23 -0.39 14.02 -21.30
C GLU A 23 0.03 13.90 -22.77
N PHE A 24 1.03 13.08 -23.04
CA PHE A 24 1.54 12.85 -24.40
C PHE A 24 2.17 11.47 -24.52
N GLU A 25 2.52 11.08 -25.74
CA GLU A 25 3.08 9.76 -26.04
C GLU A 25 4.56 9.89 -26.42
N ILE A 26 5.39 9.00 -25.88
CA ILE A 26 6.82 8.87 -26.20
C ILE A 26 7.09 7.50 -26.84
N ALA A 27 8.16 7.40 -27.63
CA ALA A 27 8.46 6.18 -28.38
C ALA A 27 9.05 5.07 -27.49
N SER A 28 9.88 5.43 -26.50
CA SER A 28 10.53 4.47 -25.59
C SER A 28 10.81 5.08 -24.22
N LYS A 29 11.04 4.23 -23.21
CA LYS A 29 11.37 4.67 -21.83
C LYS A 29 12.67 5.48 -21.75
N GLU A 30 13.55 5.37 -22.74
CA GLU A 30 14.79 6.16 -22.81
C GLU A 30 14.50 7.66 -22.96
N GLN A 31 13.31 8.03 -23.46
CA GLN A 31 12.86 9.41 -23.57
C GLN A 31 12.16 9.92 -22.30
N LEU A 32 11.97 9.06 -21.28
CA LEU A 32 11.35 9.43 -20.01
C LEU A 32 12.35 10.25 -19.18
N GLY A 33 12.20 11.58 -19.24
CA GLY A 33 12.98 12.48 -18.38
C GLY A 33 12.42 12.55 -16.95
N SER A 34 13.19 13.10 -16.01
CA SER A 34 12.76 13.29 -14.61
C SER A 34 11.56 14.25 -14.43
N TRP A 35 11.06 14.84 -15.51
CA TRP A 35 9.89 15.72 -15.54
C TRP A 35 8.66 15.05 -16.17
N MET A 36 8.74 13.75 -16.49
CA MET A 36 7.69 12.96 -17.10
C MET A 36 7.39 11.71 -16.24
N GLU A 37 6.14 11.26 -16.21
CA GLU A 37 5.69 10.06 -15.50
C GLU A 37 4.84 9.20 -16.43
N GLN A 38 5.06 7.89 -16.48
CA GLN A 38 4.31 7.00 -17.37
C GLN A 38 2.84 6.82 -16.91
N ILE A 39 1.89 7.10 -17.80
CA ILE A 39 0.45 6.90 -17.58
C ILE A 39 -0.02 5.78 -18.49
N GLY A 40 -0.68 4.74 -17.98
CA GLY A 40 -1.37 3.76 -18.83
C GLY A 40 -0.55 2.53 -19.27
N GLY A 41 0.44 2.11 -18.48
CA GLY A 41 0.98 0.75 -18.56
C GLY A 41 0.79 0.07 -17.21
N LYS A 42 -0.42 -0.46 -16.95
CA LYS A 42 -0.80 -1.11 -15.68
C LYS A 42 -0.36 -0.29 -14.45
N ALA A 43 -1.30 0.45 -13.89
CA ALA A 43 -1.30 0.68 -12.45
C ALA A 43 -1.51 -0.67 -11.75
N VAL A 44 -0.49 -1.51 -11.77
CA VAL A 44 -0.22 -2.40 -10.65
C VAL A 44 1.12 -1.91 -10.12
N ALA A 45 1.04 -0.78 -9.43
CA ALA A 45 1.72 -0.70 -8.15
C ALA A 45 1.14 -1.83 -7.25
N GLU A 46 1.38 -3.08 -7.63
CA GLU A 46 1.43 -4.22 -6.75
C GLU A 46 2.86 -4.26 -6.20
N LYS A 47 3.33 -3.10 -5.74
CA LYS A 47 4.16 -3.12 -4.54
C LYS A 47 3.14 -3.21 -3.43
N SER A 48 2.70 -4.44 -3.18
CA SER A 48 1.97 -4.90 -2.02
C SER A 48 1.45 -3.75 -1.17
N ALA A 49 0.28 -3.18 -1.52
CA ALA A 49 -0.56 -2.77 -0.42
C ALA A 49 -0.88 -4.10 0.28
N PRO A 50 -0.39 -4.35 1.51
CA PRO A 50 -0.98 -5.45 2.28
C PRO A 50 -2.51 -5.28 2.21
N PRO A 51 -3.28 -6.38 2.21
CA PRO A 51 -4.74 -6.29 2.29
C PRO A 51 -5.09 -5.21 3.30
N ALA A 52 -5.92 -4.24 2.91
CA ALA A 52 -6.15 -3.00 3.65
C ALA A 52 -6.11 -3.28 5.15
N ASP A 53 -5.01 -2.85 5.78
CA ASP A 53 -4.66 -3.33 7.10
C ASP A 53 -5.78 -2.92 8.06
N PRO A 54 -6.60 -3.89 8.54
CA PRO A 54 -7.82 -3.57 9.25
C PRO A 54 -7.51 -2.93 10.61
N PHE A 55 -6.23 -2.96 11.02
CA PHE A 55 -5.77 -2.42 12.27
C PHE A 55 -5.17 -1.03 12.07
N LEU A 56 -4.36 -0.77 11.03
CA LEU A 56 -3.42 0.37 10.92
C LEU A 56 -3.97 1.79 11.20
N ALA A 57 -5.28 2.00 11.10
CA ALA A 57 -5.94 3.31 11.38
C ALA A 57 -7.05 3.26 12.45
N ARG A 58 -7.27 2.13 13.12
CA ARG A 58 -8.38 1.93 14.07
C ARG A 58 -7.92 1.98 15.53
N ASN A 59 -8.84 2.37 16.41
CA ASN A 59 -8.61 2.34 17.86
C ASN A 59 -8.58 0.89 18.38
N ALA A 60 -7.77 0.64 19.41
CA ALA A 60 -7.59 -0.69 19.99
C ALA A 60 -8.91 -1.35 20.44
N ASP A 61 -9.87 -0.57 20.95
CA ASP A 61 -11.17 -1.12 21.36
C ASP A 61 -12.05 -1.56 20.19
N LEU A 62 -11.97 -0.88 19.04
CA LEU A 62 -12.70 -1.28 17.82
C LEU A 62 -12.08 -2.54 17.21
N ILE A 63 -10.76 -2.67 17.34
CA ILE A 63 -9.96 -3.78 16.83
C ILE A 63 -10.32 -5.11 17.51
N LYS A 64 -10.61 -5.11 18.82
CA LYS A 64 -10.96 -6.32 19.58
C LYS A 64 -12.12 -7.12 18.98
N ALA A 65 -13.11 -6.45 18.39
CA ALA A 65 -14.25 -7.11 17.78
C ALA A 65 -13.85 -7.89 16.51
N ASP A 66 -12.93 -7.33 15.72
CA ASP A 66 -12.44 -7.97 14.49
C ASP A 66 -11.50 -9.15 14.79
N LEU A 67 -10.78 -9.12 15.92
CA LEU A 67 -9.90 -10.22 16.34
C LEU A 67 -10.66 -11.55 16.55
N ALA A 68 -11.91 -11.49 17.00
CA ALA A 68 -12.74 -12.68 17.22
C ALA A 68 -13.01 -13.45 15.91
N GLY A 69 -13.12 -12.73 14.79
CA GLY A 69 -13.41 -13.29 13.46
C GLY A 69 -12.19 -13.81 12.71
N LEU A 70 -10.97 -13.62 13.24
CA LEU A 70 -9.73 -14.03 12.58
C LEU A 70 -9.23 -15.39 13.08
N GLU A 71 -8.55 -16.13 12.20
CA GLU A 71 -7.89 -17.39 12.55
C GLU A 71 -6.54 -17.15 13.24
N VAL A 72 -6.04 -18.16 13.98
CA VAL A 72 -4.78 -18.05 14.74
C VAL A 72 -3.59 -17.67 13.84
N GLU A 73 -3.48 -18.27 12.64
CA GLU A 73 -2.42 -17.94 11.68
C GLU A 73 -2.49 -16.48 11.23
N GLN A 74 -3.70 -15.94 11.06
CA GLN A 74 -3.90 -14.54 10.68
C GLN A 74 -3.54 -13.60 11.82
N LEU A 75 -3.94 -13.93 13.05
CA LEU A 75 -3.61 -13.15 14.24
C LEU A 75 -2.09 -13.05 14.46
N VAL A 76 -1.36 -14.15 14.30
CA VAL A 76 0.11 -14.16 14.42
C VAL A 76 0.75 -13.28 13.33
N ALA A 77 0.30 -13.39 12.09
CA ALA A 77 0.81 -12.55 10.99
C ALA A 77 0.56 -11.06 11.24
N TYR A 78 -0.61 -10.68 11.78
CA TYR A 78 -0.92 -9.29 12.12
C TYR A 78 -0.10 -8.77 13.31
N ARG A 79 0.15 -9.60 14.32
CA ARG A 79 1.03 -9.25 15.43
C ARG A 79 2.43 -8.88 14.94
N GLU A 80 2.99 -9.64 14.01
CA GLU A 80 4.31 -9.36 13.44
C GLU A 80 4.34 -8.06 12.63
N GLN A 81 3.27 -7.77 11.87
CA GLN A 81 3.13 -6.50 11.14
C GLN A 81 3.01 -5.30 12.08
N GLU A 82 2.18 -5.37 13.12
CA GLU A 82 2.05 -4.30 14.12
C GLU A 82 3.34 -4.11 14.93
N ALA A 83 4.09 -5.17 15.21
CA ALA A 83 5.39 -5.08 15.87
C ALA A 83 6.47 -4.48 14.95
N ALA A 84 6.38 -4.69 13.65
CA ALA A 84 7.29 -4.15 12.64
C ALA A 84 6.93 -2.72 12.18
N ALA A 85 5.77 -2.20 12.58
CA ALA A 85 5.33 -0.85 12.25
C ALA A 85 6.22 0.22 12.91
N GLU A 86 6.35 1.40 12.26
CA GLU A 86 7.13 2.53 12.80
C GLU A 86 6.64 2.98 14.19
N LYS A 87 5.34 2.79 14.47
CA LYS A 87 4.69 3.11 15.74
C LYS A 87 3.86 1.92 16.23
N PRO A 88 4.48 0.94 16.89
CA PRO A 88 3.78 -0.24 17.37
C PRO A 88 2.77 0.14 18.45
N ARG A 89 1.52 -0.29 18.28
CA ARG A 89 0.45 -0.03 19.23
C ARG A 89 0.39 -1.16 20.24
N LYS A 90 1.00 -0.95 21.41
CA LYS A 90 1.04 -1.96 22.48
C LYS A 90 -0.33 -2.55 22.81
N GLY A 91 -1.36 -1.72 22.94
CA GLY A 91 -2.72 -2.20 23.25
C GLY A 91 -3.36 -3.06 22.15
N VAL A 92 -2.90 -2.93 20.89
CA VAL A 92 -3.32 -3.80 19.78
C VAL A 92 -2.57 -5.13 19.84
N ILE A 93 -1.25 -5.09 20.05
CA ILE A 93 -0.41 -6.29 20.20
C ILE A 93 -0.90 -7.14 21.38
N GLU A 94 -1.18 -6.52 22.53
CA GLU A 94 -1.71 -7.21 23.72
C GLU A 94 -3.09 -7.82 23.47
N ALA A 95 -3.95 -7.15 22.70
CA ALA A 95 -5.25 -7.68 22.32
C ALA A 95 -5.14 -8.87 21.36
N ILE A 96 -4.20 -8.82 20.41
CA ILE A 96 -3.90 -9.92 19.48
C ILE A 96 -3.35 -11.12 20.25
N ASP A 97 -2.37 -10.91 21.15
CA ASP A 97 -1.78 -11.98 21.97
C ASP A 97 -2.84 -12.65 22.86
N ALA A 98 -3.77 -11.88 23.44
CA ALA A 98 -4.91 -12.42 24.19
C ALA A 98 -5.84 -13.26 23.31
N ALA A 99 -6.21 -12.77 22.12
CA ALA A 99 -7.08 -13.49 21.20
C ALA A 99 -6.45 -14.79 20.68
N VAL A 100 -5.14 -14.80 20.43
CA VAL A 100 -4.38 -16.01 20.06
C VAL A 100 -4.41 -17.01 21.20
N ALA A 101 -4.17 -16.58 22.44
CA ALA A 101 -4.20 -17.45 23.61
C ALA A 101 -5.59 -18.07 23.84
N GLU A 102 -6.66 -17.28 23.71
CA GLU A 102 -8.04 -17.75 23.84
C GLU A 102 -8.39 -18.80 22.77
N LYS A 103 -8.03 -18.56 21.50
CA LYS A 103 -8.29 -19.53 20.42
C LYS A 103 -7.43 -20.79 20.54
N SER A 104 -6.17 -20.64 20.94
CA SER A 104 -5.26 -21.78 21.12
C SER A 104 -5.64 -22.65 22.31
N ALA A 105 -6.29 -22.08 23.33
CA ALA A 105 -6.83 -22.82 24.47
C ALA A 105 -8.14 -23.58 24.13
N ASN A 106 -8.81 -23.20 23.04
CA ASN A 106 -10.13 -23.72 22.65
C ASN A 106 -10.09 -24.57 21.36
N ALA A 107 -8.89 -24.80 20.80
CA ALA A 107 -8.60 -25.64 19.64
C ALA A 107 -8.13 -27.04 20.08
#